data_AF-A0A426ZDH5-F1
#
_entry.id   AF-A0A426ZDH5-F1
#
_cell.length_a   1.000
_cell.length_b   1.000
_cell.length_c   1.000
_cell.angle_alpha   90.00
_cell.angle_beta   90.00
_cell.angle_gamma   90.00
#
_symmetry.space_group_name_H-M   'P 1'
#
loop_
_entity.id
_entity.type
_entity.pdbx_description
1 polymer ?
#
loop_
_entity_poly.entity_id
_entity_poly.type
_entity_poly.pdbx_seq_one_letter_code
_entity_poly.pdbx_strand_id
1 'polypeptide(L)'
;MGNAEEAAMERQMVRRAVEDCPRLAQDEKERIDKVARFVARDGDLTETILLRLLKITKNQRRWGFISPDHPHHGYYLRRKISEQCRAIRPPR
;
A
#
# COMPACT_ATOMS: atom_id res chain seq x y z
N MET A 1 5.63 -38.96 -12.66
CA MET A 1 6.23 -37.66 -13.05
C MET A 1 5.11 -36.64 -12.90
N GLY A 2 5.13 -35.76 -11.89
CA GLY A 2 3.96 -34.88 -11.64
C GLY A 2 4.14 -33.79 -10.56
N ASN A 3 5.00 -34.01 -9.55
CA ASN A 3 5.11 -33.05 -8.43
C ASN A 3 6.02 -31.84 -8.70
N ALA A 4 6.95 -31.95 -9.65
CA ALA A 4 7.93 -30.88 -9.91
C ALA A 4 7.37 -29.76 -10.80
N GLU A 5 6.49 -30.10 -11.75
CA GLU A 5 5.84 -29.13 -12.63
C GLU A 5 4.79 -28.29 -11.89
N GLU A 6 4.04 -28.91 -10.97
CA GLU A 6 3.04 -28.22 -10.16
C GLU A 6 3.66 -27.18 -9.22
N ALA A 7 4.77 -27.53 -8.55
CA ALA A 7 5.52 -26.61 -7.71
C ALA A 7 6.19 -25.47 -8.51
N ALA A 8 6.59 -25.73 -9.75
CA ALA A 8 7.13 -24.70 -10.64
C ALA A 8 6.03 -23.74 -11.11
N MET A 9 4.84 -24.25 -11.42
CA MET A 9 3.68 -23.45 -11.79
C MET A 9 3.16 -22.61 -10.62
N GLU A 10 3.12 -23.16 -9.40
CA GLU A 10 2.76 -22.41 -8.19
C GLU A 10 3.76 -21.29 -7.91
N ARG A 11 5.06 -21.56 -8.03
CA ARG A 11 6.10 -20.52 -7.93
C ARG A 11 5.98 -19.46 -9.01
N GLN A 12 5.59 -19.86 -10.23
CA GLN A 12 5.35 -18.94 -11.35
C GLN A 12 4.08 -18.09 -11.13
N MET A 13 3.03 -18.66 -10.53
CA MET A 13 1.80 -17.95 -10.16
C MET A 13 2.05 -16.98 -9.01
N VAL A 14 2.83 -17.36 -8.00
CA VAL A 14 3.23 -16.47 -6.91
C VAL A 14 4.14 -15.36 -7.42
N ARG A 15 5.10 -15.66 -8.31
CA ARG A 15 5.95 -14.65 -8.96
C ARG A 15 5.13 -13.70 -9.83
N ARG A 16 4.18 -14.21 -10.60
CA ARG A 16 3.21 -13.38 -11.32
C ARG A 16 2.35 -12.58 -10.36
N ALA A 17 1.84 -13.11 -9.25
CA ALA A 17 1.08 -12.31 -8.28
C ALA A 17 1.93 -11.23 -7.60
N VAL A 18 3.25 -11.43 -7.49
CA VAL A 18 4.21 -10.44 -6.99
C VAL A 18 4.58 -9.40 -8.07
N GLU A 19 4.68 -9.78 -9.34
CA GLU A 19 4.96 -8.90 -10.50
C GLU A 19 3.71 -8.20 -11.08
N ASP A 20 2.54 -8.79 -10.86
CA ASP A 20 1.18 -8.29 -11.17
C ASP A 20 0.59 -7.55 -9.97
N CYS A 21 1.42 -7.21 -8.98
CA CYS A 21 1.16 -5.97 -8.27
C CYS A 21 1.17 -4.91 -9.38
N PRO A 22 0.01 -4.42 -9.85
CA PRO A 22 -0.06 -3.68 -11.10
C PRO A 22 0.94 -2.57 -10.93
N ARG A 23 1.89 -2.46 -11.87
CA ARG A 23 2.95 -1.43 -11.82
C ARG A 23 2.24 -0.13 -11.49
N LEU A 24 2.25 0.24 -10.21
CA LEU A 24 1.43 1.35 -9.72
C LEU A 24 1.81 2.51 -10.62
N ALA A 25 0.84 3.06 -11.33
CA ALA A 25 1.10 4.20 -12.20
C ALA A 25 1.85 5.24 -11.34
N GLN A 26 2.80 5.96 -11.94
CA GLN A 26 3.66 6.84 -11.17
C GLN A 26 2.83 7.83 -10.31
N ASP A 27 1.74 8.35 -10.88
CA ASP A 27 0.75 9.18 -10.19
C ASP A 27 0.12 8.51 -8.97
N GLU A 28 -0.10 7.20 -9.05
CA GLU A 28 -0.69 6.40 -7.98
C GLU A 28 0.29 6.17 -6.84
N LYS A 29 1.56 5.89 -7.16
CA LYS A 29 2.64 5.84 -6.15
C LYS A 29 2.81 7.18 -5.47
N GLU A 30 2.86 8.27 -6.23
CA GLU A 30 3.01 9.63 -5.69
C GLU A 30 1.84 10.00 -4.77
N ARG A 31 0.62 9.60 -5.13
CA ARG A 31 -0.57 9.78 -4.28
C ARG A 31 -0.44 9.02 -2.97
N ILE A 32 -0.08 7.73 -3.03
CA ILE A 32 0.07 6.91 -1.84
C ILE A 32 1.18 7.46 -0.94
N ASP A 33 2.32 7.86 -1.53
CA ASP A 33 3.46 8.45 -0.83
C ASP A 33 3.08 9.75 -0.10
N LYS A 34 2.31 10.64 -0.73
CA LYS A 34 1.82 11.87 -0.10
C LYS A 34 0.94 11.58 1.11
N VAL A 35 0.00 10.65 0.99
CA VAL A 35 -0.88 10.27 2.11
C VAL A 35 -0.08 9.62 3.22
N ALA A 36 0.82 8.68 2.89
CA ALA A 36 1.68 8.02 3.85
C ALA A 36 2.53 9.01 4.65
N ARG A 37 3.12 10.02 4.00
CA ARG A 37 3.88 11.09 4.67
C ARG A 37 3.00 11.94 5.58
N PHE A 38 1.79 12.25 5.16
CA PHE A 38 0.87 13.07 5.94
C PHE A 38 0.41 12.32 7.20
N VAL A 39 -0.02 11.07 7.05
CA VAL A 39 -0.41 10.19 8.17
C VAL A 39 0.78 9.91 9.10
N ALA A 40 1.99 9.73 8.55
CA ALA A 40 3.19 9.51 9.33
C ALA A 40 3.55 10.69 10.25
N ARG A 41 3.16 11.93 9.89
CA ARG A 41 3.42 13.14 10.67
C ARG A 41 2.33 13.43 11.70
N ASP A 42 1.06 13.31 11.29
CA ASP A 42 -0.09 13.68 12.13
C ASP A 42 -0.59 12.52 13.02
N GLY A 43 -0.21 11.27 12.72
CA GLY A 43 -0.59 10.10 13.48
C GLY A 43 -1.94 9.47 13.11
N ASP A 44 -2.39 8.54 13.95
CA ASP A 44 -3.50 7.59 13.66
C ASP A 44 -4.88 8.25 13.47
N LEU A 45 -5.06 9.48 14.00
CA LEU A 45 -6.29 10.24 13.82
C LEU A 45 -6.56 10.57 12.35
N THR A 46 -5.52 10.93 11.61
CA THR A 46 -5.61 11.25 10.19
C THR A 46 -6.00 10.04 9.36
N GLU A 47 -5.44 8.88 9.66
CA GLU A 47 -5.82 7.61 9.00
C GLU A 47 -7.30 7.29 9.25
N THR A 48 -7.77 7.49 10.49
CA THR A 48 -9.17 7.27 10.86
C THR A 48 -10.12 8.20 10.10
N ILE A 49 -9.77 9.49 9.96
CA ILE A 49 -10.57 10.45 9.20
C ILE A 49 -10.60 10.06 7.73
N LEU A 50 -9.46 9.69 7.14
CA LEU A 50 -9.38 9.27 5.74
C LEU A 50 -10.21 8.00 5.48
N LEU A 51 -10.18 7.02 6.37
CA LEU A 51 -11.04 5.82 6.29
C LEU A 51 -12.53 6.17 6.39
N ARG A 52 -12.92 7.13 7.24
CA ARG A 52 -14.30 7.61 7.31
C ARG A 52 -14.71 8.32 6.03
N LEU A 53 -13.87 9.20 5.49
CA LEU A 53 -14.12 9.90 4.24
C LEU A 53 -14.21 8.94 3.04
N LEU A 54 -13.42 7.87 3.03
CA LEU A 54 -13.50 6.80 2.03
C LEU A 54 -14.90 6.17 2.00
N LYS A 55 -15.47 5.89 3.19
CA LYS A 55 -16.82 5.33 3.32
C LYS A 55 -17.90 6.31 2.84
N ILE A 56 -17.76 7.60 3.14
CA ILE A 56 -18.73 8.64 2.75
C ILE A 56 -18.69 8.90 1.24
N THR A 57 -17.50 9.10 0.68
CA THR A 57 -17.32 9.48 -0.72
C THR A 57 -17.45 8.31 -1.69
N LYS A 58 -17.46 7.06 -1.19
CA LYS A 58 -17.42 5.82 -1.97
C LYS A 58 -16.28 5.80 -3.01
N ASN A 59 -15.23 6.60 -2.81
CA ASN A 59 -14.15 6.80 -3.77
C ASN A 59 -13.03 5.75 -3.59
N GLN A 60 -13.45 4.48 -3.58
CA GLN A 60 -12.59 3.32 -3.41
C GLN A 60 -11.55 3.19 -4.52
N ARG A 61 -11.85 3.68 -5.74
CA ARG A 61 -10.89 3.68 -6.86
C ARG A 61 -9.65 4.54 -6.60
N ARG A 62 -9.79 5.73 -6.00
CA ARG A 62 -8.63 6.60 -5.74
C ARG A 62 -7.99 6.34 -4.40
N TRP A 63 -8.78 6.06 -3.37
CA TRP A 63 -8.30 6.05 -1.99
C TRP A 63 -8.43 4.68 -1.30
N GLY A 64 -8.86 3.65 -2.04
CA GLY A 64 -9.09 2.31 -1.50
C GLY A 64 -7.84 1.70 -0.87
N PHE A 65 -6.63 2.11 -1.29
CA PHE A 65 -5.36 1.65 -0.71
C PHE A 65 -5.20 1.90 0.80
N ILE A 66 -6.01 2.78 1.39
CA ILE A 66 -6.02 3.03 2.84
C ILE A 66 -6.71 1.86 3.57
N SER A 67 -7.64 1.17 2.91
CA SER A 67 -8.35 0.01 3.45
C SER A 67 -7.48 -1.26 3.41
N PRO A 68 -7.53 -2.13 4.44
CA PRO A 68 -6.75 -3.36 4.48
C PRO A 68 -7.10 -4.35 3.37
N ASP A 69 -8.34 -4.33 2.87
CA ASP A 69 -8.80 -5.17 1.75
C ASP A 69 -8.18 -4.82 0.39
N HIS A 70 -7.45 -3.70 0.27
CA HIS A 70 -6.95 -3.24 -1.01
C HIS A 70 -5.57 -3.82 -1.35
N PRO A 71 -5.30 -4.25 -2.60
CA PRO A 71 -4.01 -4.86 -2.98
C PRO A 71 -2.81 -3.93 -2.76
N HIS A 72 -3.01 -2.61 -2.80
CA HIS A 72 -1.98 -1.60 -2.56
C HIS A 72 -1.80 -1.19 -1.10
N HIS A 73 -2.59 -1.75 -0.17
CA HIS A 73 -2.49 -1.44 1.25
C HIS A 73 -1.11 -1.77 1.83
N GLY A 74 -0.53 -2.91 1.42
CA GLY A 74 0.81 -3.30 1.84
C GLY A 74 1.90 -2.30 1.40
N TYR A 75 1.74 -1.67 0.23
CA TYR A 75 2.67 -0.62 -0.22
C TYR A 75 2.51 0.65 0.62
N TYR A 76 1.26 1.07 0.86
CA TYR A 76 0.95 2.22 1.71
C TYR A 76 1.51 2.07 3.14
N LEU A 77 1.33 0.91 3.78
CA LEU A 77 1.85 0.64 5.12
C LEU A 77 3.37 0.73 5.19
N ARG A 78 4.08 0.11 4.23
CA ARG A 78 5.56 0.20 4.16
C ARG A 78 6.02 1.64 4.04
N ARG A 79 5.32 2.44 3.24
CA ARG A 79 5.65 3.85 3.07
C ARG A 79 5.35 4.67 4.31
N LYS A 80 4.22 4.42 4.98
CA LYS A 80 3.85 5.06 6.25
C LYS A 80 4.92 4.82 7.31
N ILE A 81 5.31 3.57 7.52
CA ILE A 81 6.36 3.19 8.49
C ILE A 81 7.69 3.85 8.12
N SER A 82 8.07 3.82 6.84
CA SER A 82 9.30 4.47 6.37
C SER A 82 9.32 5.98 6.67
N GLU A 83 8.20 6.68 6.45
CA GLU A 83 8.10 8.11 6.72
C GLU A 83 8.02 8.39 8.24
N GLN A 84 7.39 7.52 9.04
CA GLN A 84 7.37 7.60 10.50
C GLN A 84 8.78 7.47 11.08
N CYS A 85 9.54 6.44 10.65
CA CYS A 85 10.94 6.27 11.04
C CYS A 85 11.81 7.47 10.65
N ARG A 86 11.50 8.12 9.51
CA ARG A 86 12.19 9.33 9.08
C ARG A 86 11.83 10.55 9.93
N ALA A 87 10.56 10.70 10.30
CA ALA A 87 10.09 11.80 11.15
C ALA A 87 10.67 11.72 12.58
N ILE A 88 10.93 10.51 13.07
CA ILE A 88 11.55 10.28 14.39
C ILE A 88 13.06 10.59 14.36
N ARG A 89 13.74 10.51 13.20
CA ARG A 89 15.15 10.91 13.12
C ARG A 89 15.27 12.44 13.22
N PRO A 90 16.05 12.97 14.16
CA PRO A 90 16.33 14.40 14.19
C PRO A 90 17.07 14.81 12.91
N PRO A 91 16.81 16.02 12.38
CA PRO A 91 17.66 16.59 11.33
C PRO A 91 19.09 16.72 11.90
N ARG A 92 20.09 16.26 11.14
CA ARG A 92 21.51 16.50 11.45
C ARG A 92 21.86 17.96 11.27
#